data_AF-A0A6L9SGB6-F1
#
_entry.id   AF-A0A6L9SGB6-F1
#
_cell.length_a   1.000
_cell.length_b   1.000
_cell.length_c   1.000
_cell.angle_alpha   90.00
_cell.angle_beta   90.00
_cell.angle_gamma   90.00
#
_symmetry.space_group_name_H-M   'P 1'
#
loop_
_entity.id
_entity.type
_entity.pdbx_description
1 polymer ?
#
loop_
_entity_poly.entity_id
_entity_poly.type
_entity_poly.pdbx_seq_one_letter_code
_entity_poly.pdbx_strand_id
1 'polypeptide(L)'
;MGLVSRRQLVDHGVGEELARARVRAGRWQRIHRGVYAVFSGPLTRAAQIWAALLRAGDGAVASHQTAAELDGLLSDVDDRIHVTVEATRRVRGKIDGVVVHYAHRLPDTRHPSKDPPRTRIDDTVLDLVDVSHSPRAVAGYVTQACQNRLTTPLHLADALGRRKKIKWRPMLEAMLLDVAEGAQSPLELKYLWSVERAHGLPRGSRQCRRSFTRVIWIDVLYEEFGVVVELDGRVGHDGDGQFRDRRRDNRSTTHGLWTLRYGHAETFGTPCDVAAEVVDLLRRQGWRGTPTPCSPDCPLPTPSPSRSRSRSR
;
A
#
# COMPACT_ATOMS: atom_id res chain seq x y z
N MET A 1 -15.98 -27.06 0.16
CA MET A 1 -14.61 -27.26 -0.37
C MET A 1 -14.14 -28.65 0.00
N GLY A 2 -13.87 -29.53 -0.98
CA GLY A 2 -13.52 -30.94 -0.74
C GLY A 2 -12.03 -31.16 -0.45
N LEU A 3 -11.46 -30.47 0.54
CA LEU A 3 -10.04 -30.59 0.91
C LEU A 3 -9.93 -31.29 2.26
N VAL A 4 -9.05 -32.28 2.36
CA VAL A 4 -8.86 -33.09 3.57
C VAL A 4 -7.39 -33.32 3.85
N SER A 5 -6.99 -33.15 5.11
CA SER A 5 -5.68 -33.55 5.60
C SER A 5 -5.65 -35.04 5.94
N ARG A 6 -4.45 -35.63 5.95
CA ARG A 6 -4.24 -37.00 6.42
C ARG A 6 -4.75 -37.20 7.84
N ARG A 7 -4.59 -36.21 8.72
CA ARG A 7 -5.11 -36.30 10.10
C ARG A 7 -6.64 -36.41 10.09
N GLN A 8 -7.33 -35.53 9.38
CA GLN A 8 -8.79 -35.57 9.27
C GLN A 8 -9.30 -36.90 8.67
N LEU A 9 -8.57 -37.46 7.69
CA LEU A 9 -8.91 -38.79 7.17
C LEU A 9 -8.81 -39.87 8.26
N VAL A 10 -7.72 -39.89 9.02
CA VAL A 10 -7.53 -40.82 10.14
C VAL A 10 -8.60 -40.64 11.21
N ASP A 11 -8.89 -39.39 11.59
CA ASP A 11 -9.91 -39.04 12.58
C ASP A 11 -11.33 -39.45 12.13
N HIS A 12 -11.53 -39.68 10.83
CA HIS A 12 -12.78 -40.17 10.25
C HIS A 12 -12.72 -41.64 9.82
N GLY A 13 -11.73 -42.41 10.30
CA GLY A 13 -11.60 -43.84 10.02
C GLY A 13 -11.19 -44.17 8.59
N VAL A 14 -10.77 -43.18 7.79
CA VAL A 14 -10.31 -43.37 6.42
C VAL A 14 -8.80 -43.63 6.42
N GLY A 15 -8.44 -44.88 6.12
CA GLY A 15 -7.03 -45.29 6.00
C GLY A 15 -6.30 -44.61 4.84
N GLU A 16 -5.00 -44.35 5.04
CA GLU A 16 -4.12 -43.72 4.03
C GLU A 16 -4.03 -44.54 2.73
N GLU A 17 -4.21 -45.85 2.80
CA GLU A 17 -4.27 -46.73 1.62
C GLU A 17 -5.47 -46.44 0.73
N LEU A 18 -6.65 -46.18 1.31
CA LEU A 18 -7.83 -45.81 0.55
C LEU A 18 -7.59 -44.48 -0.19
N ALA A 19 -7.05 -43.48 0.51
CA ALA A 19 -6.72 -42.20 -0.11
C ALA A 19 -5.73 -42.38 -1.28
N ARG A 20 -4.68 -43.19 -1.11
CA ARG A 20 -3.74 -43.52 -2.18
C ARG A 20 -4.40 -44.25 -3.36
N ALA A 21 -5.30 -45.19 -3.08
CA ALA A 21 -6.06 -45.88 -4.12
C ALA A 21 -6.99 -44.94 -4.89
N ARG A 22 -7.67 -44.00 -4.20
CA ARG A 22 -8.52 -42.98 -4.82
C ARG A 22 -7.74 -42.02 -5.70
N VAL A 23 -6.54 -41.63 -5.28
CA VAL A 23 -5.62 -40.80 -6.09
C VAL A 23 -5.13 -41.56 -7.32
N ARG A 24 -4.68 -42.82 -7.18
CA ARG A 24 -4.27 -43.66 -8.33
C ARG A 24 -5.40 -43.87 -9.33
N ALA A 25 -6.63 -43.98 -8.85
CA ALA A 25 -7.82 -44.11 -9.68
C ALA A 25 -8.31 -42.79 -10.30
N GLY A 26 -7.58 -41.68 -10.14
CA GLY A 26 -7.95 -40.36 -10.71
C GLY A 26 -9.20 -39.73 -10.11
N ARG A 27 -9.76 -40.29 -9.02
CA ARG A 27 -10.96 -39.77 -8.36
C ARG A 27 -10.64 -38.63 -7.40
N TRP A 28 -9.46 -38.70 -6.77
CA TRP A 28 -8.93 -37.69 -5.85
C TRP A 28 -7.61 -37.15 -6.39
N GLN A 29 -7.21 -35.97 -5.92
CA GLN A 29 -5.91 -35.37 -6.23
C GLN A 29 -5.09 -35.22 -4.96
N ARG A 30 -3.78 -35.44 -5.04
CA ARG A 30 -2.85 -35.15 -3.94
C ARG A 30 -2.23 -33.77 -4.18
N ILE A 31 -2.59 -32.80 -3.34
CA ILE A 31 -2.18 -31.39 -3.54
C ILE A 31 -0.82 -31.13 -2.89
N HIS A 32 -0.68 -31.57 -1.64
CA HIS A 32 0.59 -31.56 -0.93
C HIS A 32 0.80 -32.88 -0.19
N ARG A 33 1.96 -33.06 0.44
CA ARG A 33 2.18 -34.21 1.33
C ARG A 33 1.13 -34.23 2.44
N GLY A 34 0.31 -35.27 2.46
CA GLY A 34 -0.74 -35.46 3.46
C GLY A 34 -1.94 -34.53 3.31
N VAL A 35 -2.14 -33.91 2.14
CA VAL A 35 -3.32 -33.09 1.83
C VAL A 35 -3.90 -33.51 0.48
N TYR A 36 -5.20 -33.76 0.46
CA TYR A 36 -5.90 -34.33 -0.68
C TYR A 36 -7.12 -33.48 -1.04
N ALA A 37 -7.42 -33.39 -2.33
CA ALA A 37 -8.72 -32.96 -2.82
C ALA A 37 -9.55 -34.21 -3.14
N VAL A 38 -10.75 -34.33 -2.57
CA VAL A 38 -11.64 -35.48 -2.78
C VAL A 38 -12.46 -35.39 -4.07
N PHE A 39 -11.93 -34.64 -5.04
CA PHE A 39 -12.48 -34.41 -6.37
C PHE A 39 -11.34 -34.37 -7.40
N SER A 40 -11.68 -34.52 -8.69
CA SER A 40 -10.74 -34.59 -9.81
C SER A 40 -10.71 -33.34 -10.71
N GLY A 41 -11.63 -32.38 -10.49
CA GLY A 41 -11.68 -31.13 -11.25
C GLY A 41 -10.59 -30.11 -10.87
N PRO A 42 -10.51 -28.98 -11.60
CA PRO A 42 -9.53 -27.92 -11.34
C PRO A 42 -9.60 -27.37 -9.92
N LEU A 43 -8.44 -27.01 -9.36
CA LEU A 43 -8.37 -26.34 -8.05
C LEU A 43 -8.69 -24.87 -8.19
N THR A 44 -9.68 -24.40 -7.43
CA THR A 44 -9.91 -22.97 -7.24
C THR A 44 -8.82 -22.35 -6.37
N ARG A 45 -8.60 -21.04 -6.49
CA ARG A 45 -7.64 -20.32 -5.62
C ARG A 45 -7.93 -20.51 -4.13
N ALA A 46 -9.21 -20.46 -3.74
CA ALA A 46 -9.65 -20.76 -2.37
C ALA A 46 -9.26 -22.19 -1.93
N ALA A 47 -9.40 -23.19 -2.81
CA ALA A 47 -9.00 -24.56 -2.52
C ALA A 47 -7.48 -24.70 -2.35
N GLN A 48 -6.69 -23.97 -3.14
CA GLN A 48 -5.23 -23.94 -3.01
C GLN A 48 -4.81 -23.32 -1.66
N ILE A 49 -5.42 -22.20 -1.27
CA ILE A 49 -5.16 -21.54 0.03
C ILE A 49 -5.46 -22.51 1.18
N TRP A 50 -6.60 -23.19 1.15
CA TRP A 50 -6.93 -24.19 2.16
C TRP A 50 -5.96 -25.36 2.19
N ALA A 51 -5.54 -25.85 1.03
CA ALA A 51 -4.55 -26.93 0.96
C ALA A 51 -3.21 -26.51 1.58
N ALA A 52 -2.77 -25.26 1.35
CA ALA A 52 -1.58 -24.70 1.95
C ALA A 52 -1.70 -24.60 3.49
N LEU A 53 -2.84 -24.12 4.00
CA LEU A 53 -3.10 -24.04 5.45
C LEU A 53 -3.09 -25.42 6.11
N LEU A 54 -3.82 -26.39 5.54
CA LEU A 54 -3.83 -27.78 6.03
C LEU A 54 -2.43 -28.39 6.01
N ARG A 55 -1.62 -28.06 5.01
CA ARG A 55 -0.25 -28.57 4.88
C ARG A 55 0.72 -27.91 5.87
N ALA A 56 0.58 -26.61 6.11
CA ALA A 56 1.35 -25.86 7.08
C ALA A 56 1.05 -26.32 8.52
N GLY A 57 -0.20 -26.74 8.75
CA GLY A 57 -0.64 -27.42 9.97
C GLY A 57 -1.52 -26.55 10.86
N ASP A 58 -1.90 -27.10 12.00
CA ASP A 58 -2.85 -26.47 12.91
C ASP A 58 -2.38 -25.10 13.40
N GLY A 59 -3.29 -24.12 13.33
CA GLY A 59 -3.03 -22.75 13.71
C GLY A 59 -2.32 -21.92 12.65
N ALA A 60 -1.99 -22.50 11.49
CA ALA A 60 -1.55 -21.72 10.33
C ALA A 60 -2.67 -20.78 9.87
N VAL A 61 -2.28 -19.58 9.42
CA VAL A 61 -3.19 -18.57 8.88
C VAL A 61 -2.63 -18.01 7.58
N ALA A 62 -3.50 -17.59 6.67
CA ALA A 62 -3.09 -16.81 5.51
C ALA A 62 -2.53 -15.46 5.99
N SER A 63 -1.50 -14.96 5.32
CA SER A 63 -0.81 -13.71 5.70
C SER A 63 -0.30 -12.98 4.46
N HIS A 64 0.30 -11.80 4.65
CA HIS A 64 0.94 -11.03 3.60
C HIS A 64 0.01 -10.89 2.37
N GLN A 65 0.51 -11.23 1.17
CA GLN A 65 -0.25 -11.09 -0.07
C GLN A 65 -1.50 -11.96 -0.12
N THR A 66 -1.48 -13.18 0.43
CA THR A 66 -2.68 -14.05 0.45
C THR A 66 -3.75 -13.52 1.39
N ALA A 67 -3.39 -12.99 2.56
CA ALA A 67 -4.38 -12.34 3.42
C ALA A 67 -4.92 -11.04 2.79
N ALA A 68 -4.05 -10.28 2.11
CA ALA A 68 -4.43 -9.07 1.41
C ALA A 68 -5.38 -9.34 0.23
N GLU A 69 -5.14 -10.39 -0.54
CA GLU A 69 -6.04 -10.91 -1.58
C GLU A 69 -7.42 -11.20 -0.99
N LEU A 70 -7.41 -11.98 0.09
CA LEU A 70 -8.58 -12.49 0.79
C LEU A 70 -9.44 -11.39 1.45
N ASP A 71 -8.84 -10.26 1.81
CA ASP A 71 -9.52 -9.09 2.39
C ASP A 71 -9.78 -7.98 1.35
N GLY A 72 -9.46 -8.21 0.07
CA GLY A 72 -9.71 -7.26 -1.01
C GLY A 72 -8.78 -6.04 -1.02
N LEU A 73 -7.63 -6.13 -0.35
CA LEU A 73 -6.60 -5.09 -0.38
C LEU A 73 -5.82 -5.12 -1.70
N LEU A 74 -5.48 -6.31 -2.20
CA LEU A 74 -4.73 -6.48 -3.45
C LEU A 74 -5.56 -7.29 -4.46
N SER A 75 -5.59 -6.85 -5.71
CA SER A 75 -6.26 -7.54 -6.82
C SER A 75 -5.30 -8.30 -7.73
N ASP A 76 -4.03 -7.89 -7.77
CA ASP A 76 -2.95 -8.57 -8.50
C ASP A 76 -1.95 -9.08 -7.46
N VAL A 77 -1.81 -10.40 -7.35
CA VAL A 77 -1.07 -11.07 -6.29
C VAL A 77 -0.20 -12.17 -6.84
N ASP A 78 0.89 -12.45 -6.15
CA ASP A 78 1.78 -13.56 -6.48
C ASP A 78 1.00 -14.89 -6.49
N ASP A 79 1.35 -15.75 -7.45
CA ASP A 79 0.81 -17.10 -7.55
C ASP A 79 1.10 -17.91 -6.27
N ARG A 80 2.16 -17.57 -5.54
CA ARG A 80 2.53 -18.21 -4.28
C ARG A 80 1.54 -17.87 -3.16
N ILE A 81 1.30 -18.86 -2.31
CA ILE A 81 0.43 -18.72 -1.14
C ILE A 81 1.28 -18.41 0.08
N HIS A 82 1.00 -17.30 0.74
CA HIS A 82 1.68 -16.84 1.94
C HIS A 82 0.90 -17.28 3.18
N VAL A 83 1.55 -18.06 4.05
CA VAL A 83 1.00 -18.51 5.34
C VAL A 83 1.94 -18.16 6.46
N THR A 84 1.40 -17.78 7.61
CA THR A 84 2.17 -17.61 8.84
C THR A 84 1.82 -18.73 9.81
N VAL A 85 2.85 -19.29 10.44
CA VAL A 85 2.72 -20.23 11.57
C VAL A 85 3.38 -19.64 12.81
N GLU A 86 3.03 -20.18 13.97
CA GLU A 86 3.65 -19.77 15.23
C GLU A 86 5.15 -20.09 15.20
N ALA A 87 6.00 -19.16 15.64
CA ALA A 87 7.46 -19.29 15.56
C ALA A 87 8.03 -20.49 16.33
N THR A 88 7.33 -21.00 17.34
CA THR A 88 7.70 -22.20 18.10
C THR A 88 7.41 -23.49 17.34
N ARG A 89 6.61 -23.43 16.27
CA ARG A 89 6.30 -24.56 15.38
C ARG A 89 7.32 -24.63 14.26
N ARG A 90 7.55 -25.84 13.76
CA ARG A 90 8.37 -26.06 12.56
C ARG A 90 7.58 -26.80 11.50
N VAL A 91 7.40 -26.16 10.34
CA VAL A 91 6.85 -26.83 9.17
C VAL A 91 7.90 -27.79 8.61
N ARG A 92 7.54 -29.06 8.50
CA ARG A 92 8.45 -30.10 8.00
C ARG A 92 8.58 -30.03 6.48
N GLY A 93 9.76 -29.64 6.00
CA GLY A 93 10.10 -29.62 4.57
C GLY A 93 9.46 -28.48 3.78
N LYS A 94 9.94 -28.28 2.55
CA LYS A 94 9.38 -27.30 1.62
C LYS A 94 7.95 -27.68 1.22
N ILE A 95 7.11 -26.68 1.03
CA ILE A 95 5.78 -26.83 0.44
C ILE A 95 5.81 -26.08 -0.88
N ASP A 96 5.61 -26.78 -1.99
CA ASP A 96 5.69 -26.17 -3.32
C ASP A 96 4.56 -25.14 -3.51
N GLY A 97 4.90 -23.97 -4.06
CA GLY A 97 3.97 -22.86 -4.23
C GLY A 97 3.57 -22.13 -2.94
N VAL A 98 4.18 -22.43 -1.79
CA VAL A 98 3.82 -21.82 -0.51
C VAL A 98 5.03 -21.17 0.16
N VAL A 99 4.86 -19.92 0.59
CA VAL A 99 5.82 -19.18 1.42
C VAL A 99 5.37 -19.25 2.87
N VAL A 100 6.20 -19.84 3.72
CA VAL A 100 5.92 -20.01 5.15
C VAL A 100 6.67 -18.95 5.95
N HIS A 101 5.93 -18.13 6.66
CA HIS A 101 6.40 -17.12 7.60
C HIS A 101 6.23 -17.61 9.04
N TYR A 102 7.00 -17.03 9.95
CA TYR A 102 7.02 -17.41 11.37
C TYR A 102 6.83 -16.18 12.24
N ALA A 103 5.86 -16.22 13.14
CA ALA A 103 5.56 -15.11 14.03
C ALA A 103 5.33 -15.56 15.47
N HIS A 104 5.92 -14.85 16.45
CA HIS A 104 5.70 -15.12 17.87
C HIS A 104 4.32 -14.65 18.36
N ARG A 105 3.74 -13.62 17.73
CA ARG A 105 2.48 -13.00 18.13
C ARG A 105 1.28 -13.48 17.30
N LEU A 106 1.40 -14.63 16.63
CA LEU A 106 0.34 -15.13 15.75
C LEU A 106 -1.04 -15.23 16.42
N PRO A 107 -1.16 -15.66 17.69
CA PRO A 107 -2.47 -15.67 18.38
C PRO A 107 -3.14 -14.30 18.45
N ASP A 108 -2.37 -13.22 18.60
CA ASP A 108 -2.89 -11.84 18.70
C ASP A 108 -3.28 -11.29 17.32
N THR A 109 -2.49 -11.64 16.30
CA THR A 109 -2.63 -11.09 14.94
C THR A 109 -3.59 -11.89 14.07
N ARG A 110 -4.02 -13.07 14.50
CA ARG A 110 -5.05 -13.87 13.83
C ARG A 110 -6.42 -13.19 13.95
N HIS A 111 -7.14 -13.12 12.83
CA HIS A 111 -8.54 -12.69 12.84
C HIS A 111 -9.43 -13.76 13.51
N PRO A 112 -10.32 -13.40 14.44
CA PRO A 112 -11.04 -14.36 15.29
C PRO A 112 -12.04 -15.24 14.53
N SER A 113 -12.66 -14.72 13.46
CA SER A 113 -13.80 -15.37 12.79
C SER A 113 -13.71 -15.50 11.26
N LYS A 114 -12.61 -15.09 10.63
CA LYS A 114 -12.52 -15.12 9.14
C LYS A 114 -12.24 -16.53 8.65
N ASP A 115 -12.84 -16.86 7.51
CA ASP A 115 -12.72 -18.16 6.86
C ASP A 115 -12.34 -17.99 5.37
N PRO A 116 -11.21 -18.55 4.90
CA PRO A 116 -10.15 -19.23 5.66
C PRO A 116 -9.49 -18.35 6.76
N PRO A 117 -8.87 -18.98 7.78
CA PRO A 117 -8.09 -18.30 8.82
C PRO A 117 -7.01 -17.40 8.22
N ARG A 118 -6.92 -16.15 8.68
CA ARG A 118 -5.97 -15.15 8.18
C ARG A 118 -5.56 -14.14 9.26
N THR A 119 -4.47 -13.40 9.03
CA THR A 119 -4.08 -12.24 9.84
C THR A 119 -5.13 -11.13 9.76
N ARG A 120 -5.26 -10.32 10.81
CA ARG A 120 -6.06 -9.09 10.80
C ARG A 120 -5.51 -8.14 9.74
N ILE A 121 -6.37 -7.33 9.15
CA ILE A 121 -5.97 -6.40 8.08
C ILE A 121 -4.81 -5.48 8.50
N ASP A 122 -4.82 -4.96 9.73
CA ASP A 122 -3.74 -4.08 10.22
C ASP A 122 -2.38 -4.80 10.21
N ASP A 123 -2.38 -6.06 10.67
CA ASP A 123 -1.21 -6.91 10.68
C ASP A 123 -0.80 -7.34 9.28
N THR A 124 -1.75 -7.61 8.39
CA THR A 124 -1.51 -7.93 6.99
C THR A 124 -0.80 -6.76 6.28
N VAL A 125 -1.24 -5.52 6.50
CA VAL A 125 -0.58 -4.33 5.94
C VAL A 125 0.84 -4.22 6.47
N LEU A 126 1.05 -4.38 7.78
CA LEU A 126 2.39 -4.30 8.37
C LEU A 126 3.31 -5.44 7.92
N ASP A 127 2.77 -6.64 7.69
CA ASP A 127 3.48 -7.78 7.10
C ASP A 127 3.97 -7.47 5.68
N LEU A 128 3.09 -6.90 4.84
CA LEU A 128 3.44 -6.45 3.49
C LEU A 128 4.50 -5.36 3.48
N VAL A 129 4.40 -4.41 4.42
CA VAL A 129 5.38 -3.33 4.58
C VAL A 129 6.74 -3.87 4.96
N ASP A 130 6.81 -4.79 5.92
CA ASP A 130 8.09 -5.28 6.44
C ASP A 130 8.91 -6.04 5.37
N VAL A 131 8.23 -6.79 4.50
CA VAL A 131 8.86 -7.50 3.37
C VAL A 131 9.08 -6.61 2.14
N SER A 132 8.64 -5.35 2.16
CA SER A 132 8.77 -4.46 1.01
C SER A 132 10.18 -3.88 0.86
N HIS A 133 10.65 -3.85 -0.38
CA HIS A 133 11.90 -3.20 -0.79
C HIS A 133 11.69 -1.81 -1.38
N SER A 134 10.43 -1.37 -1.55
CA SER A 134 10.10 -0.13 -2.24
C SER A 134 9.29 0.81 -1.34
N PRO A 135 9.77 2.04 -1.08
CA PRO A 135 8.99 3.07 -0.40
C PRO A 135 7.63 3.32 -1.08
N ARG A 136 7.57 3.22 -2.41
CA ARG A 136 6.32 3.38 -3.17
C ARG A 136 5.31 2.29 -2.83
N ALA A 137 5.74 1.04 -2.73
CA ALA A 137 4.85 -0.06 -2.37
C ALA A 137 4.38 0.06 -0.90
N VAL A 138 5.28 0.46 0.02
CA VAL A 138 4.92 0.74 1.42
C VAL A 138 3.82 1.79 1.50
N ALA A 139 4.00 2.91 0.78
CA ALA A 139 3.01 3.97 0.75
C ALA A 139 1.67 3.49 0.18
N GLY A 140 1.71 2.69 -0.90
CA GLY A 140 0.54 2.10 -1.54
C GLY A 140 -0.28 1.22 -0.59
N TYR A 141 0.36 0.29 0.13
CA TYR A 141 -0.38 -0.63 1.03
C TYR A 141 -1.14 0.10 2.14
N VAL A 142 -0.48 1.07 2.79
CA VAL A 142 -1.09 1.84 3.89
C VAL A 142 -2.26 2.67 3.40
N THR A 143 -2.06 3.38 2.29
CA THR A 143 -3.09 4.27 1.75
C THR A 143 -4.28 3.53 1.19
N GLN A 144 -4.05 2.46 0.41
CA GLN A 144 -5.11 1.65 -0.16
C GLN A 144 -5.96 0.99 0.93
N ALA A 145 -5.34 0.51 2.02
CA ALA A 145 -6.07 -0.08 3.14
C ALA A 145 -6.99 0.93 3.84
N CYS A 146 -6.53 2.19 4.01
CA CYS A 146 -7.35 3.27 4.56
C CYS A 146 -8.45 3.72 3.58
N GLN A 147 -8.12 3.90 2.29
CA GLN A 147 -9.05 4.34 1.26
C GLN A 147 -10.21 3.35 1.05
N ASN A 148 -9.89 2.05 1.03
CA ASN A 148 -10.87 0.99 0.89
C ASN A 148 -11.65 0.72 2.19
N ARG A 149 -11.41 1.53 3.25
CA ARG A 149 -12.05 1.42 4.56
C ARG A 149 -11.85 0.05 5.21
N LEU A 150 -10.75 -0.63 4.88
CA LEU A 150 -10.39 -1.90 5.50
C LEU A 150 -9.79 -1.65 6.89
N THR A 151 -9.13 -0.51 7.08
CA THR A 151 -8.58 -0.06 8.38
C THR A 151 -8.62 1.47 8.52
N THR A 152 -8.16 1.97 9.65
CA THR A 152 -7.96 3.40 9.93
C THR A 152 -6.49 3.67 10.31
N PRO A 153 -6.01 4.92 10.16
CA PRO A 153 -4.67 5.28 10.62
C PRO A 153 -4.44 4.99 12.11
N LEU A 154 -5.48 5.17 12.94
CA LEU A 154 -5.41 4.89 14.37
C LEU A 154 -5.20 3.40 14.66
N HIS A 155 -5.93 2.52 13.98
CA HIS A 155 -5.76 1.07 14.13
C HIS A 155 -4.39 0.59 13.63
N LEU A 156 -3.91 1.14 12.51
CA LEU A 156 -2.56 0.86 12.01
C LEU A 156 -1.47 1.36 12.97
N ALA A 157 -1.64 2.54 13.57
CA ALA A 157 -0.71 3.08 14.55
C ALA A 157 -0.64 2.22 15.82
N ASP A 158 -1.78 1.78 16.33
CA ASP A 158 -1.85 0.86 17.47
C ASP A 158 -1.19 -0.50 17.13
N ALA A 159 -1.53 -1.09 15.98
CA ALA A 159 -0.88 -2.33 15.52
C ALA A 159 0.64 -2.17 15.36
N LEU A 160 1.10 -1.04 14.80
CA LEU A 160 2.52 -0.69 14.66
C LEU A 160 3.20 -0.53 16.01
N GLY A 161 2.53 0.07 17.00
CA GLY A 161 3.03 0.23 18.36
C GLY A 161 3.32 -1.10 19.06
N ARG A 162 2.56 -2.15 18.72
CA ARG A 162 2.76 -3.51 19.27
C ARG A 162 3.86 -4.32 18.57
N ARG A 163 4.51 -3.79 17.52
CA ARG A 163 5.62 -4.46 16.81
C ARG A 163 6.97 -3.88 17.21
N LYS A 164 7.86 -4.70 17.79
CA LYS A 164 9.18 -4.22 18.24
C LYS A 164 10.08 -3.74 17.11
N LYS A 165 10.02 -4.38 15.93
CA LYS A 165 10.87 -4.07 14.77
C LYS A 165 9.99 -4.03 13.51
N ILE A 166 10.09 -2.93 12.77
CA ILE A 166 9.53 -2.75 11.42
C ILE A 166 10.54 -1.92 10.65
N LYS A 167 10.97 -2.41 9.49
CA LYS A 167 11.99 -1.74 8.65
C LYS A 167 11.64 -0.28 8.33
N TRP A 168 10.39 0.00 8.03
CA TRP A 168 9.90 1.30 7.57
C TRP A 168 9.25 2.14 8.67
N ARG A 169 9.55 1.87 9.95
CA ARG A 169 8.87 2.52 11.09
C ARG A 169 8.83 4.06 11.01
N PRO A 170 9.95 4.78 10.79
CA PRO A 170 9.91 6.25 10.71
C PRO A 170 9.01 6.76 9.59
N MET A 171 9.02 6.06 8.45
CA MET A 171 8.16 6.39 7.31
C MET A 171 6.68 6.16 7.64
N LEU A 172 6.34 5.03 8.28
CA LEU A 172 4.96 4.73 8.69
C LEU A 172 4.44 5.74 9.71
N GLU A 173 5.24 6.09 10.72
CA GLU A 173 4.85 7.07 11.74
C GLU A 173 4.56 8.43 11.10
N ALA A 174 5.39 8.86 10.14
CA ALA A 174 5.12 10.07 9.35
C ALA A 174 3.83 9.96 8.51
N MET A 175 3.59 8.83 7.84
CA MET A 175 2.35 8.61 7.06
C MET A 175 1.11 8.67 7.92
N LEU A 176 1.12 8.00 9.07
CA LEU A 176 -0.07 7.85 9.90
C LEU A 176 -0.46 9.19 10.53
N LEU A 177 0.50 10.06 10.84
CA LEU A 177 0.25 11.46 11.19
C LEU A 177 -0.37 12.21 10.00
N ASP A 178 0.20 12.10 8.81
CA ASP A 178 -0.28 12.84 7.62
C ASP A 178 -1.69 12.40 7.17
N VAL A 179 -2.03 11.11 7.28
CA VAL A 179 -3.39 10.60 7.00
C VAL A 179 -4.37 11.05 8.10
N ALA A 180 -3.93 11.12 9.36
CA ALA A 180 -4.74 11.70 10.44
C ALA A 180 -4.97 13.20 10.25
N GLU A 181 -4.03 13.92 9.62
CA GLU A 181 -4.15 15.32 9.23
C GLU A 181 -4.91 15.55 7.90
N GLY A 182 -5.45 14.48 7.28
CA GLY A 182 -6.41 14.58 6.19
C GLY A 182 -5.89 14.25 4.78
N ALA A 183 -4.69 13.71 4.61
CA ALA A 183 -4.27 13.15 3.31
C ALA A 183 -5.04 11.86 3.01
N GLN A 184 -5.88 11.86 1.97
CA GLN A 184 -6.82 10.76 1.69
C GLN A 184 -6.35 9.81 0.58
N SER A 185 -5.22 10.08 -0.07
CA SER A 185 -4.71 9.23 -1.15
C SER A 185 -3.18 9.06 -1.21
N PRO A 186 -2.67 7.98 -1.83
CA PRO A 186 -1.23 7.85 -2.08
C PRO A 186 -0.71 8.96 -2.98
N LEU A 187 -1.55 9.51 -3.86
CA LEU A 187 -1.21 10.64 -4.71
C LEU A 187 -1.02 11.93 -3.87
N GLU A 188 -1.92 12.20 -2.92
CA GLU A 188 -1.80 13.29 -1.94
C GLU A 188 -0.57 13.16 -1.04
N LEU A 189 -0.28 11.96 -0.52
CA LEU A 189 0.92 11.73 0.29
C LEU A 189 2.20 11.89 -0.54
N LYS A 190 2.20 11.36 -1.78
CA LYS A 190 3.34 11.50 -2.68
C LYS A 190 3.58 12.97 -3.01
N TYR A 191 2.53 13.74 -3.27
CA TYR A 191 2.62 15.18 -3.47
C TYR A 191 3.18 15.88 -2.22
N LEU A 192 2.60 15.65 -1.04
CA LEU A 192 3.09 16.23 0.22
C LEU A 192 4.58 15.97 0.44
N TRP A 193 5.06 14.75 0.21
CA TRP A 193 6.45 14.42 0.52
C TRP A 193 7.43 14.79 -0.58
N SER A 194 7.14 14.37 -1.81
CA SER A 194 8.08 14.48 -2.92
C SER A 194 7.97 15.80 -3.66
N VAL A 195 6.91 16.58 -3.43
CA VAL A 195 6.74 17.91 -4.01
C VAL A 195 6.87 18.96 -2.91
N GLU A 196 5.98 18.99 -1.93
CA GLU A 196 5.98 20.07 -0.93
C GLU A 196 7.18 20.01 0.01
N ARG A 197 7.32 18.93 0.78
CA ARG A 197 8.34 18.81 1.82
C ARG A 197 9.75 18.72 1.24
N ALA A 198 9.94 17.90 0.20
CA ALA A 198 11.24 17.73 -0.45
C ALA A 198 11.79 19.05 -1.00
N HIS A 199 10.92 20.00 -1.35
CA HIS A 199 11.32 21.27 -1.96
C HIS A 199 11.02 22.52 -1.11
N GLY A 200 10.59 22.35 0.14
CA GLY A 200 10.35 23.46 1.07
C GLY A 200 9.24 24.42 0.63
N LEU A 201 8.19 23.92 -0.03
CA LEU A 201 7.03 24.74 -0.39
C LEU A 201 6.20 25.08 0.87
N PRO A 202 5.35 26.12 0.81
CA PRO A 202 4.35 26.38 1.85
C PRO A 202 3.50 25.14 2.13
N ARG A 203 2.94 25.04 3.33
CA ARG A 203 1.99 23.98 3.66
C ARG A 203 0.61 24.34 3.10
N GLY A 204 0.11 23.56 2.15
CA GLY A 204 -1.27 23.69 1.68
C GLY A 204 -2.28 23.08 2.66
N SER A 205 -3.47 23.68 2.75
CA SER A 205 -4.62 23.11 3.46
C SER A 205 -5.23 21.99 2.61
N ARG A 206 -5.51 20.83 3.20
CA ARG A 206 -5.92 19.61 2.48
C ARG A 206 -7.40 19.31 2.61
N GLN A 207 -7.97 18.65 1.61
CA GLN A 207 -9.37 18.20 1.60
C GLN A 207 -10.33 19.32 2.05
N CYS A 208 -10.10 20.51 1.50
CA CYS A 208 -10.80 21.71 1.92
C CYS A 208 -12.16 21.76 1.24
N ARG A 209 -13.22 21.82 2.05
CA ARG A 209 -14.57 22.09 1.57
C ARG A 209 -14.72 23.58 1.27
N ARG A 210 -14.94 23.96 0.01
CA ARG A 210 -15.25 25.34 -0.38
C ARG A 210 -16.66 25.43 -0.96
N SER A 211 -17.39 26.46 -0.54
CA SER A 211 -18.71 26.77 -1.05
C SER A 211 -18.59 27.90 -2.06
N PHE A 212 -18.79 27.58 -3.33
CA PHE A 212 -19.02 28.56 -4.40
C PHE A 212 -20.51 28.50 -4.78
N THR A 213 -20.82 28.35 -6.08
CA THR A 213 -22.17 28.01 -6.55
C THR A 213 -22.60 26.59 -6.17
N ARG A 214 -21.61 25.70 -5.96
CA ARG A 214 -21.77 24.36 -5.38
C ARG A 214 -20.64 24.11 -4.39
N VAL A 215 -20.83 23.14 -3.51
CA VAL A 215 -19.76 22.66 -2.63
C VAL A 215 -18.78 21.84 -3.47
N ILE A 216 -17.51 22.24 -3.45
CA ILE A 216 -16.41 21.47 -4.03
C ILE A 216 -15.43 21.07 -2.93
N TRP A 217 -14.82 19.90 -3.11
CA TRP A 217 -13.68 19.45 -2.30
C TRP A 217 -12.42 19.73 -3.09
N ILE A 218 -11.44 20.32 -2.43
CA ILE A 218 -10.14 20.68 -3.00
C ILE A 218 -9.08 19.83 -2.31
N ASP A 219 -8.27 19.11 -3.09
CA ASP A 219 -7.24 18.22 -2.53
C ASP A 219 -6.16 19.00 -1.77
N VAL A 220 -5.60 20.04 -2.39
CA VAL A 220 -4.64 20.95 -1.74
C VAL A 220 -4.92 22.40 -2.13
N LEU A 221 -5.06 23.27 -1.12
CA LEU A 221 -5.27 24.71 -1.28
C LEU A 221 -4.14 25.48 -0.58
N TYR A 222 -3.37 26.25 -1.36
CA TYR A 222 -2.50 27.29 -0.85
C TYR A 222 -3.30 28.59 -0.71
N GLU A 223 -4.01 28.72 0.41
CA GLU A 223 -5.03 29.75 0.61
C GLU A 223 -4.50 31.18 0.43
N GLU A 224 -3.32 31.48 0.99
CA GLU A 224 -2.67 32.80 0.87
C GLU A 224 -2.38 33.21 -0.58
N PHE A 225 -2.20 32.22 -1.46
CA PHE A 225 -1.77 32.45 -2.84
C PHE A 225 -2.90 32.17 -3.85
N GLY A 226 -4.09 31.78 -3.40
CA GLY A 226 -5.20 31.43 -4.30
C GLY A 226 -4.87 30.31 -5.29
N VAL A 227 -3.95 29.40 -4.92
CA VAL A 227 -3.51 28.28 -5.76
C VAL A 227 -4.11 26.97 -5.25
N VAL A 228 -4.73 26.24 -6.16
CA VAL A 228 -5.32 24.92 -5.96
C VAL A 228 -4.49 23.88 -6.71
N VAL A 229 -4.24 22.76 -6.05
CA VAL A 229 -3.69 21.56 -6.67
C VAL A 229 -4.70 20.43 -6.50
N GLU A 230 -5.21 19.94 -7.62
CA GLU A 230 -6.07 18.76 -7.70
C GLU A 230 -5.24 17.53 -8.05
N LEU A 231 -5.43 16.44 -7.32
CA LEU A 231 -4.68 15.21 -7.44
C LEU A 231 -5.63 14.10 -7.89
N ASP A 232 -5.79 14.00 -9.20
CA ASP A 232 -6.75 13.06 -9.81
C ASP A 232 -6.07 11.76 -10.22
N GLY A 233 -6.32 10.70 -9.46
CA GLY A 233 -5.80 9.36 -9.75
C GLY A 233 -6.27 8.76 -11.10
N ARG A 234 -7.30 9.32 -11.76
CA ARG A 234 -7.73 8.90 -13.11
C ARG A 234 -6.93 9.58 -14.21
N VAL A 235 -6.23 10.66 -13.89
CA VAL A 235 -5.34 11.36 -14.83
C VAL A 235 -4.01 10.59 -14.91
N GLY A 236 -3.59 10.22 -16.12
CA GLY A 236 -2.29 9.58 -16.38
C GLY A 236 -2.29 8.05 -16.57
N HIS A 237 -3.45 7.40 -16.67
CA HIS A 237 -3.55 5.96 -17.02
C HIS A 237 -3.52 5.67 -18.54
N ASP A 238 -3.70 6.70 -19.39
CA ASP A 238 -3.71 6.57 -20.85
C ASP A 238 -2.37 6.97 -21.48
N GLY A 239 -1.43 6.03 -21.61
CA GLY A 239 -0.34 5.97 -22.60
C GLY A 239 0.71 7.10 -22.64
N ASP A 240 1.98 6.70 -22.83
CA ASP A 240 3.20 7.54 -22.89
C ASP A 240 3.21 8.74 -23.85
N GLY A 241 2.23 8.87 -24.74
CA GLY A 241 2.17 9.94 -25.75
C GLY A 241 1.53 11.26 -25.30
N GLN A 242 0.72 11.30 -24.23
CA GLN A 242 -0.05 12.50 -23.84
C GLN A 242 0.60 13.34 -22.72
N PHE A 243 1.74 12.90 -22.19
CA PHE A 243 2.38 13.51 -21.01
C PHE A 243 2.98 14.89 -21.23
N ARG A 244 3.60 15.13 -22.40
CA ARG A 244 4.26 16.42 -22.68
C ARG A 244 3.28 17.51 -23.09
N ASP A 245 2.22 17.15 -23.81
CA ASP A 245 1.23 18.10 -24.32
C ASP A 245 0.34 18.66 -23.19
N ARG A 246 -0.04 17.81 -22.22
CA ARG A 246 -0.87 18.22 -21.07
C ARG A 246 -0.22 19.21 -20.11
N ARG A 247 1.11 19.13 -19.92
CA ARG A 247 1.83 20.11 -19.07
C ARG A 247 1.70 21.53 -19.59
N ARG A 248 1.58 21.70 -20.91
CA ARG A 248 1.47 23.00 -21.56
C ARG A 248 0.18 23.73 -21.16
N ASP A 249 -0.89 22.97 -20.91
CA ASP A 249 -2.23 23.48 -20.63
C ASP A 249 -2.71 23.20 -19.19
N ASN A 250 -1.82 22.79 -18.28
CA ASN A 250 -2.18 22.37 -16.92
C ASN A 250 -2.68 23.50 -16.00
N ARG A 251 -2.62 24.74 -16.47
CA ARG A 251 -3.03 25.93 -15.71
C ARG A 251 -4.40 26.39 -16.17
N SER A 252 -5.37 26.35 -15.26
CA SER A 252 -6.69 26.93 -15.47
C SER A 252 -7.08 27.86 -14.32
N THR A 253 -8.00 28.79 -14.58
CA THR A 253 -8.61 29.59 -13.51
C THR A 253 -10.03 29.11 -13.32
N THR A 254 -10.35 28.62 -12.13
CA THR A 254 -11.70 28.17 -11.78
C THR A 254 -12.13 28.86 -10.50
N HIS A 255 -13.28 29.54 -10.51
CA HIS A 255 -13.80 30.29 -9.35
C HIS A 255 -12.81 31.31 -8.75
N GLY A 256 -11.96 31.93 -9.58
CA GLY A 256 -10.94 32.88 -9.13
C GLY A 256 -9.70 32.25 -8.50
N LEU A 257 -9.61 30.91 -8.47
CA LEU A 257 -8.45 30.17 -8.01
C LEU A 257 -7.66 29.62 -9.20
N TRP A 258 -6.34 29.72 -9.13
CA TRP A 258 -5.45 29.09 -10.10
C TRP A 258 -5.34 27.61 -9.79
N THR A 259 -5.72 26.76 -10.73
CA THR A 259 -5.76 25.31 -10.56
C THR A 259 -4.67 24.64 -11.38
N LEU A 260 -3.88 23.80 -10.73
CA LEU A 260 -2.97 22.82 -11.34
C LEU A 260 -3.55 21.43 -11.09
N ARG A 261 -3.47 20.52 -12.07
CA ARG A 261 -3.91 19.13 -11.90
C ARG A 261 -2.75 18.18 -12.13
N TYR A 262 -2.60 17.19 -11.26
CA TYR A 262 -1.57 16.18 -11.42
C TYR A 262 -2.15 14.78 -11.28
N GLY A 263 -1.68 13.89 -12.14
CA GLY A 263 -2.01 12.49 -12.14
C GLY A 263 -0.88 11.63 -11.61
N HIS A 264 -1.06 10.32 -11.72
CA HIS A 264 -0.09 9.37 -11.20
C HIS A 264 1.28 9.49 -11.90
N ALA A 265 1.31 9.75 -13.20
CA ALA A 265 2.53 9.82 -13.98
C ALA A 265 3.43 11.00 -13.55
N GLU A 266 2.83 12.17 -13.33
CA GLU A 266 3.56 13.39 -12.95
C GLU A 266 4.05 13.27 -11.50
N THR A 267 3.14 13.01 -10.56
CA THR A 267 3.45 13.05 -9.12
C THR A 267 4.42 11.94 -8.70
N PHE A 268 4.42 10.78 -9.39
CA PHE A 268 5.37 9.71 -9.09
C PHE A 268 6.60 9.67 -10.00
N GLY A 269 6.44 10.01 -11.28
CA GLY A 269 7.54 9.94 -12.25
C GLY A 269 8.43 11.17 -12.24
N THR A 270 7.85 12.36 -12.05
CA THR A 270 8.57 13.64 -12.21
C THR A 270 8.24 14.66 -11.09
N PRO A 271 8.35 14.26 -9.80
CA PRO A 271 7.95 15.12 -8.69
C PRO A 271 8.70 16.45 -8.61
N CYS A 272 9.97 16.50 -9.05
CA CYS A 272 10.75 17.75 -9.04
C CYS A 272 10.25 18.74 -10.10
N ASP A 273 9.79 18.25 -11.25
CA ASP A 273 9.19 19.11 -12.27
C ASP A 273 7.82 19.62 -11.82
N VAL A 274 7.02 18.76 -11.17
CA VAL A 274 5.77 19.18 -10.52
C VAL A 274 6.05 20.28 -9.49
N ALA A 275 7.10 20.13 -8.69
CA ALA A 275 7.50 21.16 -7.73
C ALA A 275 7.88 22.47 -8.42
N ALA A 276 8.64 22.42 -9.51
CA ALA A 276 8.98 23.62 -10.29
C ALA A 276 7.74 24.36 -10.82
N GLU A 277 6.75 23.64 -11.35
CA GLU A 277 5.51 24.23 -11.83
C GLU A 277 4.69 24.91 -10.73
N VAL A 278 4.58 24.25 -9.57
CA VAL A 278 3.87 24.77 -8.39
C VAL A 278 4.61 26.01 -7.86
N VAL A 279 5.93 25.95 -7.72
CA VAL A 279 6.79 27.07 -7.30
C VAL A 279 6.60 28.27 -8.23
N ASP A 280 6.60 28.05 -9.55
CA ASP A 280 6.41 29.11 -10.53
C ASP A 280 5.06 29.81 -10.36
N LEU A 281 3.99 29.04 -10.14
CA LEU A 281 2.67 29.61 -9.94
C LEU A 281 2.56 30.33 -8.59
N LEU A 282 3.07 29.74 -7.51
CA LEU A 282 3.12 30.36 -6.18
C LEU A 282 3.87 31.70 -6.21
N ARG A 283 5.01 31.76 -6.91
CA ARG A 283 5.79 33.01 -7.07
C ARG A 283 5.01 34.09 -7.82
N ARG A 284 4.29 33.73 -8.88
CA ARG A 284 3.41 34.67 -9.60
C ARG A 284 2.28 35.19 -8.73
N GLN A 285 1.83 34.39 -7.77
CA GLN A 285 0.82 34.76 -6.78
C GLN A 285 1.39 35.36 -5.49
N GLY A 286 2.69 35.69 -5.45
CA GLY A 286 3.30 36.48 -4.38
C GLY A 286 4.12 35.71 -3.35
N TRP A 287 4.30 34.40 -3.50
CA TRP A 287 5.20 33.64 -2.62
C TRP A 287 6.66 34.06 -2.81
N ARG A 288 7.33 34.45 -1.72
CA ARG A 288 8.73 34.92 -1.71
C ARG A 288 9.73 33.94 -1.09
N GLY A 289 9.29 32.71 -0.78
CA GLY A 289 10.17 31.69 -0.24
C GLY A 289 11.19 31.18 -1.25
N THR A 290 12.23 30.55 -0.74
CA THR A 290 13.26 29.91 -1.56
C THR A 290 13.02 28.40 -1.56
N PRO A 291 12.67 27.80 -2.70
CA PRO A 291 12.54 26.34 -2.79
C PRO A 291 13.91 25.68 -2.58
N THR A 292 13.90 24.47 -2.04
CA THR A 292 15.10 23.67 -1.80
C THR A 292 15.21 22.60 -2.88
N PRO A 293 16.35 22.45 -3.59
CA PRO A 293 16.54 21.31 -4.47
C PRO A 293 16.71 20.02 -3.63
N CYS A 294 16.01 18.94 -4.01
CA CYS A 294 16.08 17.68 -3.27
C CYS A 294 17.29 16.80 -3.64
N SER A 295 17.97 17.11 -4.75
CA SER A 295 19.15 16.41 -5.28
C SER A 295 19.92 17.32 -6.25
N PRO A 296 21.16 16.97 -6.65
CA PRO A 296 21.93 17.72 -7.64
C PRO A 296 21.25 17.83 -9.02
N ASP A 297 20.47 16.82 -9.40
CA ASP A 297 19.74 16.76 -10.69
C ASP A 297 18.36 17.43 -10.62
N CYS A 298 18.00 18.06 -9.50
CA CYS A 298 16.74 18.75 -9.34
C CYS A 298 16.71 20.02 -10.22
N PRO A 299 15.64 20.26 -11.01
CA PRO A 299 15.52 21.44 -11.87
C PRO A 299 15.31 22.75 -11.10
N LEU A 300 15.03 22.69 -9.80
CA LEU A 300 14.84 23.87 -8.96
C LEU A 300 16.19 24.54 -8.67
N PRO A 301 16.24 25.88 -8.70
CA PRO A 301 17.50 26.61 -8.51
C PRO A 301 18.03 26.43 -7.09
N THR A 302 19.33 26.16 -6.97
CA THR A 302 20.02 26.10 -5.67
C THR A 302 19.97 27.46 -4.98
N PRO A 303 19.63 27.53 -3.69
CA PRO A 303 19.72 28.78 -2.94
C PRO A 303 21.15 29.34 -3.04
N SER A 304 21.30 30.54 -3.59
CA SER A 304 22.60 31.23 -3.62
C SER A 304 23.03 31.50 -2.18
N PRO A 305 24.29 31.23 -1.79
CA PRO A 305 24.77 31.60 -0.46
C PRO A 305 24.62 33.12 -0.30
N SER A 306 23.89 33.53 0.73
CA SER A 306 23.64 34.94 1.01
C SER A 306 24.98 35.68 1.10
N ARG A 307 25.25 36.62 0.19
CA ARG A 307 26.37 37.54 0.35
C ARG A 307 26.12 38.35 1.62
N SER A 308 26.81 38.00 2.70
CA SER A 308 26.91 38.85 3.89
C SER A 308 27.45 40.20 3.43
N ARG A 309 26.62 41.25 3.52
CA ARG A 309 27.10 42.63 3.37
C ARG A 309 28.07 42.90 4.52
N SER A 310 29.37 42.88 4.24
CA SER A 310 30.37 43.48 5.12
C SER A 310 30.05 44.96 5.23
N ARG A 311 29.59 45.39 6.41
CA ARG A 311 29.59 46.80 6.78
C ARG A 311 31.03 47.16 7.11
N SER A 312 31.67 47.91 6.23
CA SER A 312 32.90 48.63 6.52
C SER A 312 32.59 49.73 7.56
N ARG A 313 33.39 49.75 8.63
CA ARG A 313 33.71 50.95 9.40
C ARG A 313 35.18 51.25 9.16
#